data_AF-A0A7K1XV03-F1
#
_entry.id   AF-A0A7K1XV03-F1
#
_cell.length_a   1.000
_cell.length_b   1.000
_cell.length_c   1.000
_cell.angle_alpha   90.00
_cell.angle_beta   90.00
_cell.angle_gamma   90.00
#
_symmetry.space_group_name_H-M   'P 1'
#
loop_
_entity.id
_entity.type
_entity.pdbx_description
1 polymer ?
#
loop_
_entity_poly.entity_id
_entity_poly.type
_entity_poly.pdbx_seq_one_letter_code
_entity_poly.pdbx_strand_id
1 'polypeptide(L)'
;MWLVLKGWRTNLLFAPGVAGLILLGYGFPGLTYHDCLAVFNLSVVINLVVVILVHTYVALQFNKAIKNKSLLFNINAILPLVTLAAYLVYCIAFTVATLTGKGEARVFIPGDHTIGKAILFATAHGLLNFFFINNRYVSVNIRNNDDEWQQVQYRKEFLLPMKRLVRLSLYIGAICLLATLIKDISTLF
;
A
#
# COMPACT_ATOMS: atom_id res chain seq x y z
N MET A 1 9.18 -17.14 -14.19
CA MET A 1 9.35 -15.83 -14.86
C MET A 1 9.57 -14.78 -13.78
N TRP A 2 10.80 -14.29 -13.65
CA TRP A 2 11.22 -13.38 -12.58
C TRP A 2 10.64 -11.99 -12.83
N LEU A 3 9.87 -11.46 -11.89
CA LEU A 3 9.31 -10.12 -11.96
C LEU A 3 10.44 -9.13 -11.62
N VAL A 4 11.38 -8.96 -12.55
CA VAL A 4 12.41 -7.93 -12.46
C VAL A 4 11.71 -6.59 -12.59
N LEU A 5 11.39 -5.98 -11.45
CA LEU A 5 10.87 -4.63 -11.34
C LEU A 5 11.94 -3.65 -11.83
N LYS A 6 12.01 -3.45 -13.16
CA LYS A 6 12.70 -2.31 -13.76
C LYS A 6 12.08 -1.03 -13.21
N GLY A 7 12.89 -0.02 -12.90
CA GLY A 7 12.47 1.16 -12.12
C GLY A 7 11.19 1.84 -12.60
N TRP A 8 10.96 1.93 -13.92
CA TRP A 8 9.74 2.51 -14.47
C TRP A 8 8.47 1.69 -14.19
N ARG A 9 8.57 0.35 -14.12
CA ARG A 9 7.45 -0.55 -13.77
C ARG A 9 7.05 -0.39 -12.31
N THR A 10 8.02 -0.06 -11.45
CA THR A 10 7.77 0.23 -10.03
C THR A 10 6.99 1.54 -9.87
N ASN A 11 7.26 2.55 -10.71
CA ASN A 11 6.55 3.82 -10.70
C ASN A 11 5.09 3.68 -11.18
N LEU A 12 4.83 2.80 -12.16
CA LEU A 12 3.48 2.51 -12.65
C LEU A 12 2.55 1.92 -11.59
N LEU A 13 3.09 1.26 -10.57
CA LEU A 13 2.28 0.73 -9.45
C LEU A 13 1.53 1.83 -8.71
N PHE A 14 2.04 3.06 -8.76
CA PHE A 14 1.44 4.22 -8.10
C PHE A 14 0.49 5.02 -9.00
N ALA A 15 0.32 4.62 -10.27
CA ALA A 15 -0.58 5.27 -11.20
C ALA A 15 -2.03 5.41 -10.67
N PRO A 16 -2.62 4.43 -9.96
CA PRO A 16 -3.97 4.60 -9.40
C PRO A 16 -4.04 5.75 -8.39
N GLY A 17 -3.01 5.92 -7.55
CA GLY A 17 -2.97 7.03 -6.58
C GLY A 17 -2.77 8.39 -7.24
N VAL A 18 -1.94 8.46 -8.28
CA VAL A 18 -1.73 9.69 -9.07
C VAL A 18 -3.02 10.07 -9.82
N ALA A 19 -3.71 9.10 -10.42
CA ALA A 19 -5.01 9.33 -11.06
C ALA A 19 -6.03 9.86 -10.05
N GLY A 20 -6.09 9.28 -8.84
CA GLY A 20 -6.92 9.79 -7.75
C GLY A 20 -6.61 11.25 -7.40
N LEU A 21 -5.34 11.61 -7.25
CA LEU A 21 -4.92 12.99 -6.94
C LEU A 21 -5.35 13.99 -8.02
N ILE A 22 -5.21 13.62 -9.30
CA ILE A 22 -5.64 14.45 -10.43
C ILE A 22 -7.16 14.66 -10.39
N LEU A 23 -7.93 13.61 -10.09
CA LEU A 23 -9.39 13.70 -9.97
C LEU A 23 -9.85 14.65 -8.86
N LEU A 24 -9.12 14.68 -7.73
CA LEU A 24 -9.40 15.59 -6.61
C LEU A 24 -9.08 17.06 -6.96
N GLY A 25 -8.05 17.30 -7.78
CA GLY A 25 -7.62 18.65 -8.17
C GLY A 25 -8.43 19.29 -9.30
N TYR A 26 -9.10 18.50 -10.14
CA TYR A 26 -9.72 19.00 -11.38
C TYR A 26 -11.25 19.12 -11.40
N GLY A 27 -11.97 18.80 -10.31
CA GLY A 27 -13.41 19.08 -10.19
C GLY A 27 -14.23 18.74 -11.44
N PHE A 28 -14.49 17.46 -11.68
CA PHE A 28 -15.16 17.03 -12.91
C PHE A 28 -16.60 17.54 -12.99
N PRO A 29 -17.04 18.10 -14.14
CA PRO A 29 -18.41 18.57 -14.29
C PRO A 29 -19.40 17.41 -14.12
N GLY A 30 -20.34 17.58 -13.19
CA GLY A 30 -21.36 16.58 -12.85
C GLY A 30 -21.07 15.70 -11.63
N LEU A 31 -19.88 15.81 -11.03
CA LEU A 31 -19.54 15.15 -9.77
C LEU A 31 -19.50 16.17 -8.62
N THR A 32 -20.07 15.83 -7.47
CA THR A 32 -19.93 16.68 -6.28
C THR A 32 -18.54 16.51 -5.68
N TYR A 33 -18.08 17.49 -4.90
CA TYR A 33 -16.82 17.39 -4.15
C TYR A 33 -16.74 16.10 -3.30
N HIS A 34 -17.87 15.66 -2.73
CA HIS A 34 -17.96 14.42 -1.97
C HIS A 34 -17.73 13.17 -2.84
N ASP A 35 -18.23 13.16 -4.08
CA ASP A 35 -18.01 12.06 -5.02
C ASP A 35 -16.54 11.98 -5.45
N CYS A 36 -15.92 13.11 -5.77
CA CYS A 36 -14.49 13.18 -6.11
C CYS A 36 -13.59 12.67 -4.97
N LEU A 37 -13.95 12.99 -3.73
CA LEU A 37 -13.21 12.57 -2.55
C LEU A 37 -13.39 11.06 -2.27
N ALA A 38 -14.58 10.50 -2.51
CA ALA A 38 -14.82 9.05 -2.42
C ALA A 38 -13.98 8.27 -3.47
N VAL A 39 -13.96 8.74 -4.72
CA VAL A 39 -13.16 8.14 -5.80
C VAL A 39 -11.66 8.25 -5.51
N PHE A 40 -11.20 9.38 -4.96
CA PHE A 40 -9.82 9.54 -4.50
C PHE A 40 -9.46 8.50 -3.43
N ASN A 41 -10.27 8.38 -2.37
CA ASN A 41 -10.03 7.42 -1.29
C ASN A 41 -9.96 5.99 -1.83
N LEU A 42 -10.88 5.60 -2.70
CA LEU A 42 -10.87 4.28 -3.35
C LEU A 42 -9.59 4.06 -4.17
N SER A 43 -9.16 5.06 -4.92
CA SER A 43 -7.95 5.02 -5.75
C SER A 43 -6.67 4.86 -4.92
N VAL A 44 -6.61 5.55 -3.76
CA VAL A 44 -5.51 5.40 -2.80
C VAL A 44 -5.48 4.01 -2.18
N VAL A 45 -6.64 3.46 -1.79
CA VAL A 45 -6.71 2.11 -1.22
C VAL A 45 -6.31 1.06 -2.25
N ILE A 46 -6.77 1.16 -3.50
CA ILE A 46 -6.37 0.27 -4.60
C ILE A 46 -4.85 0.33 -4.82
N ASN A 47 -4.26 1.52 -4.82
CA ASN A 47 -2.81 1.69 -4.94
C ASN A 47 -2.08 0.96 -3.81
N LEU A 48 -2.52 1.13 -2.56
CA LEU A 48 -1.94 0.44 -1.41
C LEU A 48 -2.05 -1.09 -1.53
N VAL A 49 -3.20 -1.63 -1.99
CA VAL A 49 -3.37 -3.07 -2.24
C VAL A 49 -2.32 -3.55 -3.24
N VAL A 50 -2.18 -2.86 -4.37
CA VAL A 50 -1.26 -3.25 -5.45
C VAL A 50 0.19 -3.23 -4.96
N VAL A 51 0.59 -2.18 -4.23
CA VAL A 51 1.95 -2.04 -3.70
C VAL A 51 2.29 -3.12 -2.67
N ILE A 52 1.36 -3.43 -1.77
CA ILE A 52 1.55 -4.51 -0.80
C ILE A 52 1.59 -5.86 -1.49
N LEU A 53 0.68 -6.13 -2.43
CA LEU A 53 0.62 -7.38 -3.18
C LEU A 53 1.96 -7.67 -3.87
N VAL A 54 2.55 -6.66 -4.52
CA VAL A 54 3.85 -6.80 -5.18
C VAL A 54 4.96 -7.09 -4.17
N HIS A 55 5.00 -6.39 -3.04
CA HIS A 55 6.00 -6.70 -2.01
C HIS A 55 5.79 -8.10 -1.39
N THR A 56 4.55 -8.51 -1.15
CA THR A 56 4.22 -9.81 -0.56
C THR A 56 4.67 -10.90 -1.52
N TYR A 57 4.44 -10.70 -2.82
CA TYR A 57 4.97 -11.58 -3.86
C TYR A 57 6.50 -11.68 -3.79
N VAL A 58 7.23 -10.55 -3.75
CA VAL A 58 8.71 -10.57 -3.68
C VAL A 58 9.21 -11.25 -2.40
N ALA A 59 8.58 -11.00 -1.26
CA ALA A 59 8.89 -11.62 0.02
C ALA A 59 8.68 -13.15 -0.02
N LEU A 60 7.52 -13.59 -0.50
CA LEU A 60 7.20 -15.03 -0.62
C LEU A 60 8.15 -15.73 -1.60
N GLN A 61 8.53 -15.08 -2.70
CA GLN A 61 9.51 -15.64 -3.64
C GLN A 61 10.91 -15.75 -3.03
N PHE A 62 11.35 -14.76 -2.25
CA PHE A 62 12.61 -14.86 -1.51
C PHE A 62 12.59 -16.06 -0.56
N ASN A 63 11.52 -16.23 0.21
CA ASN A 63 11.40 -17.36 1.15
C ASN A 63 11.34 -18.72 0.44
N LYS A 64 10.89 -18.76 -0.82
CA LYS A 64 10.96 -19.98 -1.66
C LYS A 64 12.36 -20.23 -2.21
N ALA A 65 13.13 -19.18 -2.47
CA ALA A 65 14.47 -19.23 -3.06
C ALA A 65 15.56 -19.63 -2.04
N ILE A 66 15.36 -19.32 -0.75
CA ILE A 66 16.30 -19.70 0.31
C ILE A 66 16.08 -21.16 0.77
N LYS A 67 17.16 -21.78 1.28
CA LYS A 67 17.10 -23.14 1.83
C LYS A 67 16.23 -23.23 3.10
N ASN A 68 16.34 -22.26 4.00
CA ASN A 68 15.60 -22.22 5.26
C ASN A 68 14.27 -21.47 5.12
N LYS A 69 13.24 -22.18 4.66
CA LYS A 69 11.90 -21.63 4.46
C LYS A 69 11.20 -21.42 5.80
N SER A 70 10.70 -20.22 6.06
CA SER A 70 9.94 -19.92 7.29
C SER A 70 8.44 -19.78 7.00
N LEU A 71 7.61 -20.60 7.65
CA LEU A 71 6.15 -20.53 7.52
C LEU A 71 5.60 -19.28 8.23
N LEU A 72 6.15 -18.93 9.40
CA LEU A 72 5.81 -17.71 10.13
C LEU A 72 6.08 -16.44 9.30
N PHE A 73 7.17 -16.44 8.54
CA PHE A 73 7.47 -15.34 7.62
C PHE A 73 6.41 -15.21 6.51
N ASN A 74 5.95 -16.32 5.93
CA ASN A 74 4.90 -16.29 4.92
C ASN A 74 3.59 -15.72 5.48
N ILE A 75 3.18 -16.14 6.68
CA ILE A 75 1.98 -15.62 7.34
C ILE A 75 2.12 -14.12 7.57
N ASN A 76 3.26 -13.66 8.11
CA ASN A 76 3.49 -12.24 8.37
C ASN A 76 3.56 -11.40 7.08
N ALA A 77 4.04 -11.97 5.97
CA ALA A 77 4.02 -11.30 4.67
C ALA A 77 2.63 -11.21 4.04
N ILE A 78 1.74 -12.17 4.33
CA ILE A 78 0.37 -12.23 3.77
C ILE A 78 -0.62 -11.42 4.62
N LEU A 79 -0.43 -11.38 5.94
CA LEU A 79 -1.37 -10.73 6.87
C LEU A 79 -1.73 -9.28 6.46
N PRO A 80 -0.78 -8.38 6.13
CA PRO A 80 -1.09 -7.03 5.68
C PRO A 80 -1.88 -6.98 4.37
N LEU A 81 -1.67 -7.95 3.47
CA LEU A 81 -2.41 -8.03 2.21
C LEU A 81 -3.87 -8.41 2.48
N VAL A 82 -4.11 -9.38 3.37
CA VAL A 82 -5.47 -9.83 3.72
C VAL A 82 -6.23 -8.73 4.45
N THR A 83 -5.60 -8.05 5.42
CA THR A 83 -6.26 -6.95 6.15
C THR A 83 -6.61 -5.79 5.22
N LEU A 84 -5.71 -5.45 4.29
CA LEU A 84 -5.92 -4.34 3.36
C LEU A 84 -6.90 -4.70 2.23
N ALA A 85 -6.96 -5.97 1.80
CA ALA A 85 -8.01 -6.46 0.92
C ALA A 85 -9.40 -6.44 1.58
N ALA A 86 -9.50 -6.84 2.85
CA ALA A 86 -10.73 -6.73 3.62
C ALA A 86 -11.17 -5.26 3.76
N TYR A 87 -10.21 -4.35 3.99
CA TYR A 87 -10.47 -2.91 4.00
C TYR A 87 -10.98 -2.40 2.64
N LEU A 88 -10.38 -2.83 1.52
CA LEU A 88 -10.86 -2.47 0.19
C LEU A 88 -12.31 -2.92 -0.03
N VAL A 89 -12.65 -4.18 0.32
CA VAL A 89 -14.02 -4.70 0.21
C VAL A 89 -14.99 -3.85 1.03
N TYR A 90 -14.58 -3.49 2.25
CA TYR A 90 -15.37 -2.61 3.11
C TYR A 90 -15.57 -1.21 2.50
N CYS A 91 -14.52 -0.60 1.94
CA CYS A 91 -14.61 0.69 1.24
C CYS A 91 -15.52 0.62 0.01
N ILE A 92 -15.45 -0.46 -0.79
CA ILE A 92 -16.32 -0.67 -1.95
C ILE A 92 -17.77 -0.81 -1.50
N ALA A 93 -18.05 -1.67 -0.51
CA ALA A 93 -19.39 -1.90 0.00
C ALA A 93 -20.02 -0.60 0.54
N PHE A 94 -19.23 0.20 1.28
CA PHE A 94 -19.66 1.51 1.76
C PHE A 94 -19.96 2.47 0.59
N THR A 95 -19.02 2.61 -0.35
CA THR A 95 -19.18 3.51 -1.51
C THR A 95 -20.41 3.17 -2.34
N VAL A 96 -20.69 1.89 -2.57
CA VAL A 96 -21.89 1.42 -3.29
C VAL A 96 -23.16 1.71 -2.50
N ALA A 97 -23.15 1.52 -1.18
CA ALA A 97 -24.29 1.84 -0.32
C ALA A 97 -24.61 3.35 -0.33
N THR A 98 -23.57 4.20 -0.38
CA THR A 98 -23.71 5.66 -0.49
C THR A 98 -24.31 6.07 -1.85
N LEU A 99 -23.82 5.49 -2.94
CA LEU A 99 -24.30 5.80 -4.31
C LEU A 99 -25.74 5.31 -4.59
N THR A 100 -26.22 4.29 -3.87
CA THR A 100 -27.58 3.73 -4.05
C THR A 100 -28.65 4.43 -3.19
N GLY A 101 -28.32 5.55 -2.55
CA GLY A 101 -29.29 6.39 -1.83
C GLY A 101 -29.83 5.78 -0.53
N LYS A 102 -29.23 4.69 -0.03
CA LYS A 102 -29.62 4.05 1.24
C LYS A 102 -28.97 4.67 2.48
N GLY A 103 -28.24 5.77 2.33
CA GLY A 103 -27.66 6.56 3.42
C GLY A 103 -27.29 7.96 2.96
N GLU A 104 -27.21 8.92 3.90
CA GLU A 104 -26.67 10.25 3.63
C GLU A 104 -25.29 10.12 2.95
N ALA A 105 -25.03 10.94 1.94
CA ALA A 105 -23.76 11.00 1.22
C ALA A 105 -22.62 11.51 2.13
N ARG A 106 -22.26 10.72 3.13
CA ARG A 106 -21.13 10.98 4.00
C ARG A 106 -19.92 10.36 3.36
N VAL A 107 -18.94 11.20 3.03
CA VAL A 107 -17.57 10.78 2.77
C VAL A 107 -17.17 9.84 3.90
N PHE A 108 -16.69 8.64 3.55
CA PHE A 108 -16.17 7.70 4.54
C PHE A 108 -14.93 8.32 5.19
N ILE A 109 -15.11 8.90 6.39
CA ILE A 109 -14.04 9.33 7.27
C ILE A 109 -13.80 8.14 8.21
N PRO A 110 -12.70 7.40 8.07
CA PRO A 110 -12.43 6.22 8.91
C PRO A 110 -12.37 6.51 10.42
N GLY A 111 -12.36 7.78 10.82
CA GLY A 111 -12.43 8.27 12.18
C GLY A 111 -13.79 8.17 12.88
N ASP A 112 -14.89 7.84 12.19
CA ASP A 112 -16.23 7.84 12.81
C ASP A 112 -16.76 6.45 13.20
N HIS A 113 -16.19 5.37 12.65
CA HIS A 113 -16.65 4.01 12.90
C HIS A 113 -15.59 3.14 13.60
N THR A 114 -15.96 2.49 14.71
CA THR A 114 -15.08 1.63 15.51
C THR A 114 -14.43 0.51 14.69
N ILE A 115 -15.18 -0.08 13.77
CA ILE A 115 -14.68 -1.11 12.83
C ILE A 115 -13.67 -0.50 11.85
N GLY A 116 -13.94 0.70 11.32
CA GLY A 116 -13.03 1.43 10.45
C GLY A 116 -11.70 1.76 11.14
N LYS A 117 -11.74 2.24 12.39
CA LYS A 117 -10.55 2.49 13.22
C LYS A 117 -9.74 1.22 13.48
N ALA A 118 -10.41 0.13 13.83
CA ALA A 118 -9.74 -1.15 14.10
C ALA A 118 -9.05 -1.70 12.85
N ILE A 119 -9.71 -1.63 11.68
CA ILE A 119 -9.12 -2.04 10.41
C ILE A 119 -7.96 -1.11 10.04
N LEU A 120 -8.10 0.20 10.19
CA LEU A 120 -7.05 1.17 9.86
C LEU A 120 -5.82 1.01 10.75
N PHE A 121 -6.02 0.75 12.05
CA PHE A 121 -4.94 0.40 12.98
C PHE A 121 -4.26 -0.92 12.59
N ALA A 122 -5.03 -1.97 12.30
CA ALA A 122 -4.49 -3.26 11.88
C ALA A 122 -3.72 -3.16 10.55
N THR A 123 -4.20 -2.32 9.63
CA THR A 123 -3.54 -2.02 8.36
C THR A 123 -2.26 -1.22 8.58
N ALA A 124 -2.26 -0.17 9.41
CA ALA A 124 -1.08 0.63 9.70
C ALA A 124 0.00 -0.21 10.41
N HIS A 125 -0.40 -0.99 11.42
CA HIS A 125 0.49 -1.91 12.12
C HIS A 125 1.03 -3.00 11.18
N GLY A 126 0.15 -3.58 10.35
CA GLY A 126 0.54 -4.56 9.33
C GLY A 126 1.55 -3.98 8.33
N LEU A 127 1.32 -2.75 7.86
CA LEU A 127 2.22 -2.04 6.97
C LEU A 127 3.59 -1.75 7.60
N LEU A 128 3.62 -1.29 8.84
CA LEU A 128 4.88 -1.07 9.57
C LEU A 128 5.66 -2.38 9.73
N ASN A 129 5.01 -3.43 10.24
CA ASN A 129 5.64 -4.73 10.37
C ASN A 129 6.13 -5.25 9.01
N PHE A 130 5.37 -5.04 7.95
CA PHE A 130 5.73 -5.47 6.63
C PHE A 130 6.94 -4.74 6.05
N PHE A 131 6.99 -3.41 6.17
CA PHE A 131 8.11 -2.61 5.67
C PHE A 131 9.39 -2.81 6.47
N PHE A 132 9.30 -3.10 7.77
CA PHE A 132 10.48 -3.27 8.63
C PHE A 132 10.88 -4.73 8.83
N ILE A 133 9.96 -5.60 9.22
CA ILE A 133 10.28 -7.01 9.52
C ILE A 133 10.65 -7.75 8.24
N ASN A 134 9.95 -7.55 7.12
CA ASN A 134 10.28 -8.34 5.92
C ASN A 134 11.62 -7.92 5.30
N ASN A 135 11.92 -6.62 5.28
CA ASN A 135 13.24 -6.15 4.85
C ASN A 135 14.36 -6.61 5.79
N ARG A 136 14.11 -6.62 7.11
CA ARG A 136 15.07 -7.12 8.09
C ARG A 136 15.30 -8.62 7.92
N TYR A 137 14.24 -9.40 7.77
CA TYR A 137 14.31 -10.84 7.55
C TYR A 137 15.09 -11.19 6.27
N VAL A 138 14.79 -10.51 5.16
CA VAL A 138 15.50 -10.70 3.88
C VAL A 138 16.97 -10.29 4.03
N SER A 139 17.25 -9.14 4.65
CA SER A 139 18.63 -8.68 4.85
C SER A 139 19.46 -9.60 5.73
N VAL A 140 18.89 -10.16 6.79
CA VAL A 140 19.58 -11.08 7.71
C VAL A 140 19.85 -12.42 7.00
N ASN A 141 18.87 -12.99 6.32
CA ASN A 141 19.07 -14.26 5.59
C ASN A 141 20.06 -14.13 4.43
N ILE A 142 20.12 -12.97 3.76
CA ILE A 142 21.18 -12.71 2.77
C ILE A 142 22.55 -12.63 3.45
N ARG A 143 22.67 -11.95 4.60
CA ARG A 143 23.96 -11.81 5.31
C ARG A 143 24.48 -13.14 5.84
N ASN A 144 23.58 -14.03 6.22
CA ASN A 144 23.91 -15.34 6.79
C ASN A 144 24.07 -16.44 5.73
N ASN A 145 24.05 -16.11 4.43
CA ASN A 145 24.33 -17.09 3.38
C ASN A 145 25.85 -17.16 3.14
N ASP A 146 26.46 -18.33 3.22
CA ASP A 146 27.92 -18.48 3.09
C ASP A 146 28.43 -18.25 1.65
N ASP A 147 27.55 -18.37 0.65
CA ASP A 147 27.90 -18.18 -0.76
C ASP A 147 27.81 -16.71 -1.19
N GLU A 148 28.96 -16.05 -1.38
CA GLU A 148 29.06 -14.65 -1.80
C GLU A 148 28.34 -14.36 -3.14
N TRP A 149 28.35 -15.30 -4.08
CA TRP A 149 27.70 -15.10 -5.37
C TRP A 149 26.18 -15.09 -5.22
N GLN A 150 25.65 -16.02 -4.42
CA GLN A 150 24.22 -16.02 -4.07
C GLN A 150 23.83 -14.79 -3.25
N GLN A 151 24.70 -14.29 -2.37
CA GLN A 151 24.42 -13.03 -1.66
C GLN A 151 24.22 -11.87 -2.64
N VAL A 152 25.11 -11.73 -3.62
CA VAL A 152 25.02 -10.67 -4.63
C VAL A 152 23.75 -10.82 -5.48
N GLN A 153 23.42 -12.04 -5.88
CA GLN A 153 22.20 -12.32 -6.64
C GLN A 153 20.95 -11.95 -5.83
N TYR A 154 20.83 -12.44 -4.59
CA TYR A 154 19.67 -12.16 -3.75
C TYR A 154 19.53 -10.68 -3.39
N ARG A 155 20.64 -9.95 -3.23
CA ARG A 155 20.60 -8.49 -3.05
C ARG A 155 19.99 -7.80 -4.26
N LYS A 156 20.39 -8.18 -5.47
CA LYS A 156 19.91 -7.57 -6.71
C LYS A 156 18.45 -7.92 -7.00
N GLU A 157 18.06 -9.17 -6.78
CA GLU A 157 16.74 -9.69 -7.17
C GLU A 157 15.64 -9.45 -6.14
N PHE A 158 15.97 -9.38 -4.85
CA PHE A 158 14.96 -9.27 -3.79
C PHE A 158 15.14 -8.01 -2.93
N LEU A 159 16.33 -7.80 -2.36
CA LEU A 159 16.53 -6.70 -1.40
C LEU A 159 16.42 -5.31 -2.04
N LEU A 160 17.04 -5.11 -3.21
CA LEU A 160 17.00 -3.84 -3.93
C LEU A 160 15.58 -3.45 -4.36
N PRO A 161 14.79 -4.34 -5.00
CA PRO A 161 13.39 -4.07 -5.31
C PRO A 161 12.54 -3.74 -4.10
N MET A 162 12.66 -4.51 -3.00
CA MET A 162 11.92 -4.22 -1.76
C MET A 162 12.29 -2.85 -1.18
N LYS A 163 13.59 -2.52 -1.09
CA LYS A 163 14.03 -1.19 -0.63
C LYS A 163 13.53 -0.05 -1.51
N ARG A 164 13.51 -0.23 -2.83
CA ARG A 164 12.99 0.78 -3.78
C ARG A 164 11.50 1.00 -3.56
N LEU A 165 10.73 -0.07 -3.45
CA LEU A 165 9.31 0.05 -3.20
C LEU A 165 9.02 0.74 -1.86
N VAL A 166 9.72 0.39 -0.77
CA VAL A 166 9.61 1.10 0.53
C VAL A 166 9.90 2.58 0.38
N ARG A 167 11.00 2.93 -0.30
CA ARG A 167 11.40 4.33 -0.48
C ARG A 167 10.35 5.13 -1.26
N LEU A 168 9.80 4.55 -2.34
CA LEU A 168 8.73 5.18 -3.11
C LEU A 168 7.46 5.35 -2.29
N SER A 169 7.07 4.33 -1.52
CA SER A 169 5.91 4.42 -0.61
C SER A 169 6.10 5.53 0.43
N LEU A 170 7.30 5.69 0.98
CA LEU A 170 7.61 6.79 1.91
C LEU A 170 7.55 8.17 1.25
N TYR A 171 8.10 8.32 0.04
CA TYR A 171 8.03 9.59 -0.69
C TYR A 171 6.58 9.98 -0.99
N ILE A 172 5.77 9.04 -1.47
CA ILE A 172 4.37 9.31 -1.78
C ILE A 172 3.58 9.59 -0.50
N GLY A 173 3.84 8.84 0.58
CA GLY A 173 3.24 9.12 1.89
C GLY A 173 3.56 10.53 2.39
N ALA A 174 4.82 10.97 2.27
CA ALA A 174 5.24 12.32 2.65
C ALA A 174 4.56 13.40 1.79
N ILE A 175 4.46 13.19 0.46
CA ILE A 175 3.76 14.11 -0.45
C ILE A 175 2.29 14.21 -0.08
N CYS A 176 1.62 13.09 0.21
CA CYS A 176 0.22 13.09 0.63
C CYS A 176 0.02 13.84 1.95
N LEU A 177 0.91 13.63 2.95
CA LEU A 177 0.85 14.35 4.22
C LEU A 177 1.06 15.86 4.07
N LEU A 178 2.00 16.27 3.21
CA LEU A 178 2.22 17.68 2.90
C LEU A 178 1.00 18.29 2.20
N ALA A 179 0.39 17.57 1.25
CA ALA A 179 -0.81 18.03 0.57
C ALA A 179 -2.00 18.20 1.54
N THR A 180 -2.17 17.29 2.50
CA THR A 180 -3.21 17.44 3.54
C THR A 180 -2.93 18.61 4.47
N LEU A 181 -1.68 18.81 4.90
CA LEU A 181 -1.28 19.95 5.74
C LEU A 181 -1.54 21.29 5.05
N ILE A 182 -1.14 21.42 3.79
CA ILE A 182 -1.38 22.65 3.01
C ILE A 182 -2.88 22.92 2.89
N LYS A 183 -3.68 21.88 2.66
CA LYS A 183 -5.13 22.00 2.55
C LYS A 183 -5.78 22.45 3.86
N ASP A 184 -5.41 21.83 4.99
CA ASP A 184 -5.94 22.21 6.31
C ASP A 184 -5.58 23.66 6.66
N ILE A 185 -4.36 24.10 6.35
CA ILE A 185 -3.93 25.50 6.53
C ILE A 185 -4.75 26.42 5.62
N SER A 186 -4.97 26.06 4.34
CA SER A 186 -5.74 26.89 3.40
C SER A 186 -7.22 27.03 3.76
N THR A 187 -7.78 26.12 4.57
CA THR A 187 -9.16 26.22 5.07
C THR A 187 -9.30 27.02 6.38
N LEU A 188 -8.18 27.38 7.02
CA LEU A 188 -8.15 28.19 8.24
C LEU A 188 -8.04 29.70 7.97
N PHE A 189 -7.77 30.10 6.73
CA PHE A 189 -7.65 31.50 6.27
C PHE A 189 -8.66 31.78 5.15
#